data_AF-A0A8T3N8I5-F1
#
_entry.id   AF-A0A8T3N8I5-F1
#
_cell.length_a   1.000
_cell.length_b   1.000
_cell.length_c   1.000
_cell.angle_alpha   90.00
_cell.angle_beta   90.00
_cell.angle_gamma   90.00
#
_symmetry.space_group_name_H-M   'P 1'
#
loop_
_entity.id
_entity.type
_entity.pdbx_description
1 polymer ?
#
loop_
_entity_poly.entity_id
_entity_poly.type
_entity_poly.pdbx_seq_one_letter_code
_entity_poly.pdbx_strand_id
1 'polypeptide(L)' 'METTERDFQAEADRLIKGLAEGLSPEEAVYGVAVLANRAAAELHRLGRAEATARRGTPEWGNWAALQNAARGLVLQSST' A
#
# COMPACT_ATOMS: atom_id res chain seq x y z
N MET A 1 24.97 -11.64 -10.79
CA MET A 1 24.32 -10.33 -10.95
C MET A 1 23.70 -10.02 -9.60
N GLU A 2 24.39 -9.22 -8.80
CA GLU A 2 23.97 -8.89 -7.43
C GLU A 2 22.75 -7.98 -7.55
N THR A 3 21.56 -8.54 -7.34
CA THR A 3 20.33 -7.75 -7.21
C THR A 3 20.50 -6.91 -5.95
N THR A 4 20.87 -5.64 -6.09
CA THR A 4 20.72 -4.66 -5.03
C THR A 4 19.26 -4.72 -4.60
N GLU A 5 19.02 -5.33 -3.44
CA GLU A 5 17.68 -5.50 -2.90
C GLU A 5 17.08 -4.10 -2.78
N ARG A 6 15.98 -3.86 -3.50
CA ARG A 6 15.37 -2.54 -3.55
C ARG A 6 14.80 -2.25 -2.17
N ASP A 7 15.36 -1.26 -1.48
CA ASP A 7 14.87 -0.80 -0.18
C ASP A 7 13.56 -0.03 -0.35
N PHE A 8 12.45 -0.77 -0.30
CA PHE A 8 11.12 -0.20 -0.43
C PHE A 8 10.74 0.70 0.75
N GLN A 9 11.36 0.51 1.92
CA GLN A 9 11.10 1.36 3.08
C GLN A 9 11.72 2.74 2.86
N ALA A 10 13.01 2.81 2.51
CA ALA A 10 13.68 4.07 2.22
C ALA A 10 13.04 4.82 1.04
N GLU A 11 12.57 4.09 0.01
CA GLU A 11 11.85 4.71 -1.11
C GLU A 11 10.50 5.29 -0.68
N ALA A 12 9.71 4.56 0.11
CA ALA A 12 8.44 5.04 0.62
C ALA A 12 8.62 6.28 1.50
N ASP A 13 9.60 6.26 2.41
CA ASP A 13 9.92 7.41 3.28
C ASP A 13 10.29 8.65 2.47
N ARG A 14 11.05 8.48 1.38
CA ARG A 14 11.43 9.56 0.48
C ARG A 14 10.21 10.14 -0.24
N LEU A 15 9.33 9.29 -0.77
CA LEU A 15 8.11 9.72 -1.46
C LEU A 15 7.14 10.45 -0.53
N ILE A 16 6.97 9.96 0.71
CA ILE A 16 6.12 10.60 1.72
C ILE A 16 6.67 11.97 2.10
N LYS A 17 7.99 12.07 2.35
CA LYS A 17 8.63 13.36 2.67
C LYS A 17 8.52 14.35 1.51
N GLY A 18 8.78 13.90 0.29
CA GLY A 18 8.68 14.73 -0.91
C GLY A 18 7.25 15.23 -1.17
N LEU A 19 6.22 14.44 -0.84
CA LEU A 19 4.82 14.87 -0.96
C LEU A 19 4.49 16.04 -0.04
N ALA A 20 5.09 16.08 1.16
CA ALA A 20 4.84 17.12 2.17
C ALA A 20 5.72 18.37 2.01
N GLU A 21 6.74 18.30 1.14
CA GLU A 21 7.76 19.36 1.03
C GLU A 21 7.15 20.66 0.47
N GLY A 22 7.35 21.76 1.18
CA GLY A 22 6.86 23.09 0.79
C GLY A 22 5.37 23.34 1.01
N LEU A 23 4.62 22.36 1.51
CA LEU A 23 3.20 22.51 1.87
C LEU A 23 3.03 23.16 3.24
N SER A 24 1.87 23.79 3.46
CA SER A 24 1.45 24.13 4.83
C SER A 24 1.23 22.84 5.66
N PRO A 25 1.29 22.92 7.01
CA PRO A 25 1.03 21.74 7.85
C PRO A 25 -0.31 21.05 7.55
N GLU A 26 -1.37 21.82 7.31
CA GLU A 26 -2.70 21.32 7.00
C GLU A 26 -2.74 20.58 5.67
N GLU A 27 -2.13 21.15 4.62
CA GLU A 27 -2.03 20.53 3.30
C GLU A 27 -1.17 19.26 3.33
N ALA A 28 -0.07 19.26 4.09
CA ALA A 28 0.79 18.10 4.26
C ALA A 28 0.05 16.95 4.95
N VAL A 29 -0.67 17.22 6.04
CA VAL A 29 -1.47 16.21 6.74
C VAL A 29 -2.54 15.64 5.82
N TYR A 30 -3.27 16.51 5.11
CA TYR A 30 -4.29 16.08 4.16
C TYR A 30 -3.70 15.23 3.02
N GLY A 31 -2.59 15.67 2.43
CA GLY A 31 -1.91 14.96 1.35
C GLY A 31 -1.43 13.58 1.78
N VAL A 32 -0.82 13.45 2.96
CA VAL A 32 -0.36 12.16 3.50
C VAL A 32 -1.55 11.25 3.84
N ALA A 33 -2.65 11.79 4.38
CA ALA A 33 -3.87 11.02 4.64
C ALA A 33 -4.47 10.46 3.34
N VAL A 34 -4.53 11.28 2.28
CA VAL A 34 -4.96 10.84 0.95
C VAL A 34 -4.02 9.75 0.43
N LEU A 35 -2.70 9.93 0.52
CA LEU A 35 -1.73 8.91 0.10
C LEU A 35 -1.95 7.58 0.82
N ALA A 36 -2.15 7.60 2.15
CA ALA A 36 -2.39 6.40 2.94
C ALA A 36 -3.66 5.65 2.47
N ASN A 37 -4.77 6.37 2.26
CA ASN A 37 -6.01 5.77 1.76
C ASN A 37 -5.82 5.15 0.36
N ARG A 38 -5.14 5.85 -0.55
CA ARG A 38 -4.87 5.37 -1.91
C ARG A 38 -3.93 4.17 -1.94
N ALA A 39 -2.90 4.16 -1.09
CA ALA A 39 -1.97 3.04 -0.96
C ALA A 39 -2.67 1.78 -0.42
N ALA A 40 -3.53 1.92 0.60
CA ALA A 40 -4.33 0.81 1.11
C ALA A 40 -5.28 0.23 0.04
N ALA A 41 -5.94 1.10 -0.72
CA ALA A 41 -6.80 0.69 -1.82
C ALA A 41 -6.03 -0.05 -2.93
N GLU A 42 -4.84 0.42 -3.27
CA GLU A 42 -3.99 -0.23 -4.27
C GLU A 42 -3.48 -1.60 -3.79
N LEU A 43 -3.07 -1.71 -2.52
CA LEU A 43 -2.70 -2.99 -1.93
C LEU A 43 -3.86 -3.99 -1.99
N HIS A 44 -5.09 -3.56 -1.68
CA HIS A 44 -6.26 -4.41 -1.79
C HIS A 44 -6.51 -4.86 -3.24
N ARG A 45 -6.39 -3.95 -4.21
CA ARG A 45 -6.54 -4.24 -5.64
C ARG A 45 -5.54 -5.28 -6.11
N LEU A 46 -4.25 -5.09 -5.79
CA LEU A 46 -3.17 -6.02 -6.14
C LEU A 46 -3.36 -7.39 -5.48
N GLY A 47 -3.62 -7.42 -4.17
CA GLY A 47 -3.88 -8.67 -3.45
C GLY A 47 -5.07 -9.44 -4.00
N ARG A 48 -6.17 -8.75 -4.35
CA ARG A 48 -7.35 -9.36 -4.98
C ARG A 48 -7.03 -9.96 -6.36
N ALA A 49 -6.26 -9.26 -7.18
CA ALA A 49 -5.86 -9.75 -8.50
C ALA A 49 -5.07 -11.05 -8.38
N GLU A 50 -4.06 -11.07 -7.51
CA GLU A 50 -3.21 -12.25 -7.30
C GLU A 50 -3.99 -13.42 -6.67
N ALA A 51 -4.87 -13.14 -5.70
CA ALA A 51 -5.75 -14.16 -5.10
C ALA A 51 -6.73 -14.76 -6.13
N THR A 52 -7.20 -13.95 -7.07
CA THR A 52 -8.06 -14.43 -8.16
C THR A 52 -7.28 -15.31 -9.12
N ALA A 53 -6.09 -14.88 -9.53
CA ALA A 53 -5.23 -15.60 -10.48
C ALA A 53 -4.74 -16.95 -9.93
N ARG A 54 -4.53 -17.05 -8.62
CA ARG A 54 -3.98 -18.25 -7.95
C ARG A 54 -5.02 -19.15 -7.30
N ARG A 55 -6.32 -18.91 -7.52
CA ARG A 55 -7.40 -19.72 -6.92
C ARG A 55 -7.17 -21.22 -7.17
N GLY A 56 -7.23 -22.01 -6.09
CA GLY A 56 -7.03 -23.46 -6.15
C GLY A 56 -5.57 -23.92 -6.13
N THR A 57 -4.60 -23.00 -6.16
CA THR A 57 -3.19 -23.32 -5.92
C THR A 57 -2.86 -23.30 -4.41
N PRO A 58 -1.76 -23.95 -3.98
CA PRO A 58 -1.32 -23.91 -2.58
C PRO A 58 -1.05 -22.49 -2.06
N GLU A 59 -0.62 -21.57 -2.92
CA GLU A 59 -0.30 -20.18 -2.54
C GLU A 59 -1.54 -19.29 -2.35
N TRP A 60 -2.72 -19.74 -2.80
CA TRP A 60 -3.95 -18.95 -2.78
C TRP A 60 -4.27 -18.38 -1.39
N GLY A 61 -4.08 -19.18 -0.34
CA GLY A 61 -4.39 -18.80 1.03
C GLY A 61 -3.63 -17.54 1.49
N ASN A 62 -2.36 -17.40 1.09
CA ASN A 62 -1.53 -16.25 1.43
C ASN A 62 -2.06 -14.97 0.78
N TRP A 63 -2.43 -15.05 -0.50
CA TRP A 63 -2.99 -13.92 -1.24
C TRP A 63 -4.39 -13.53 -0.74
N ALA A 64 -5.22 -14.52 -0.40
CA ALA A 64 -6.52 -14.28 0.20
C ALA A 64 -6.41 -13.58 1.56
N ALA A 65 -5.44 -14.00 2.40
CA ALA A 65 -5.15 -13.35 3.67
C ALA A 65 -4.68 -11.89 3.48
N LEU A 66 -3.76 -11.65 2.53
CA LEU A 66 -3.29 -10.29 2.20
C LEU A 66 -4.44 -9.40 1.73
N GLN A 67 -5.28 -9.88 0.80
CA GLN A 67 -6.44 -9.15 0.31
C GLN A 67 -7.37 -8.72 1.46
N ASN A 68 -7.61 -9.63 2.41
CA ASN A 68 -8.48 -9.37 3.57
C ASN A 68 -7.86 -8.37 4.55
N ALA A 69 -6.55 -8.49 4.83
CA ALA A 69 -5.84 -7.52 5.66
C ALA A 69 -5.86 -6.11 5.01
N ALA A 70 -5.59 -6.03 3.70
CA ALA A 70 -5.61 -4.78 2.95
C ALA A 70 -7.02 -4.15 2.93
N ARG A 71 -8.08 -4.96 2.85
CA ARG A 71 -9.46 -4.47 2.99
C ARG A 71 -9.69 -3.82 4.36
N GLY A 72 -9.12 -4.39 5.44
CA GLY A 72 -9.17 -3.80 6.78
C GLY A 72 -8.53 -2.41 6.82
N LEU A 73 -7.35 -2.25 6.20
CA LEU A 73 -6.67 -0.96 6.11
C LEU A 73 -7.47 0.10 5.37
N VAL A 74 -8.15 -0.27 4.27
CA VAL A 74 -9.04 0.65 3.55
C VAL A 74 -10.16 1.14 4.46
N LEU A 75 -10.78 0.24 5.23
CA LEU A 75 -11.86 0.60 6.15
C LEU A 75 -11.39 1.51 7.28
N GLN A 76 -10.18 1.28 7.81
CA GLN A 76 -9.59 2.10 8.88
C GLN A 76 -9.05 3.45 8.41
N SER A 77 -8.70 3.58 7.13
CA SER A 77 -8.19 4.84 6.53
C SER A 77 -9.29 5.67 5.85
N SER A 78 -10.55 5.23 5.93
CA SER A 78 -11.72 5.95 5.40
C SER A 78 -12.42 6.83 6.45
N THR A 79 -11.80 6.98 7.63
CA THR A 79 -12.24 7.79 8.77
C THR A 79 -11.27 8.93 8.99
#